data_AF-S3EG85-F1
#
_entry.id   AF-S3EG85-F1
#
_cell.length_a   1.000
_cell.length_b   1.000
_cell.length_c   1.000
_cell.angle_alpha   90.00
_cell.angle_beta   90.00
_cell.angle_gamma   90.00
#
_symmetry.space_group_name_H-M   'P 1'
#
loop_
_entity.id
_entity.type
_entity.pdbx_description
1 polymer ?
#
loop_
_entity_poly.entity_id
_entity_poly.type
_entity_poly.pdbx_seq_one_letter_code
_entity_poly.pdbx_strand_id
1 'polypeptide(L)'
;MFKGFDIWTAFELSWLNKKGKPEVAIAEFIIPQSSPNLIESKSFKLYLNSFNQIKFNSKEMLLNVLQNDLTKTSGSPVKIRFIPVDQPKKLNVVPDFFCIDILDIHISQYNYEEGYLKGSISNEIVTEFLCSHLLKSNCLVTNQPDWGSVYIIYSGFQINHEILLKYLISFRNHKAFHEQCVETIFSDIKYHCQTEKLTVFARYTRRGGLDINPFRSDSDNQVFIGRMPRQ
;
A
#
# COMPACT_ATOMS: atom_id res chain seq x y z
N MET A 1 -9.12 -11.77 -12.20
CA MET A 1 -9.69 -10.55 -11.59
C MET A 1 -9.30 -10.58 -10.11
N PHE A 2 -8.58 -9.57 -9.63
CA PHE A 2 -8.22 -9.47 -8.22
C PHE A 2 -9.31 -8.75 -7.42
N LYS A 3 -9.32 -8.95 -6.11
CA LYS A 3 -10.02 -8.17 -5.12
C LYS A 3 -8.99 -7.44 -4.26
N GLY A 4 -9.40 -6.39 -3.56
CA GLY A 4 -8.47 -5.70 -2.67
C GLY A 4 -8.99 -4.39 -2.14
N PHE A 5 -8.07 -3.62 -1.60
CA PHE A 5 -8.32 -2.30 -1.04
C PHE A 5 -7.01 -1.53 -0.90
N ASP A 6 -7.15 -0.23 -0.69
CA ASP A 6 -6.06 0.67 -0.35
C ASP A 6 -6.22 1.11 1.10
N ILE A 7 -5.25 0.77 1.95
CA ILE A 7 -5.21 1.27 3.33
C ILE A 7 -4.43 2.58 3.33
N TRP A 8 -5.06 3.66 3.73
CA TRP A 8 -4.42 4.93 3.99
C TRP A 8 -4.24 5.16 5.47
N THR A 9 -3.08 5.67 5.88
CA THR A 9 -2.86 6.12 7.27
C THR A 9 -2.60 7.62 7.28
N ALA A 10 -3.51 8.38 7.91
CA ALA A 10 -3.28 9.77 8.25
C ALA A 10 -2.69 9.89 9.65
N PHE A 11 -1.46 10.37 9.73
CA PHE A 11 -0.74 10.54 10.99
C PHE A 11 -0.99 11.91 11.66
N GLU A 12 -1.60 12.83 10.92
CA GLU A 12 -1.70 14.25 11.28
C GLU A 12 -3.16 14.73 11.34
N LEU A 13 -4.12 13.84 11.66
CA LEU A 13 -5.53 14.25 11.79
C LEU A 13 -5.74 15.07 13.08
N SER A 14 -6.19 16.32 12.92
CA SER A 14 -6.53 17.21 14.03
C SER A 14 -7.78 18.04 13.75
N TRP A 15 -8.51 18.39 14.81
CA TRP A 15 -9.70 19.24 14.77
C TRP A 15 -9.92 19.90 16.13
N LEU A 16 -10.94 20.77 16.25
CA LEU A 16 -11.33 21.37 17.53
C LEU A 16 -12.56 20.66 18.12
N ASN A 17 -12.56 20.37 19.42
CA ASN A 17 -13.80 19.94 20.08
C ASN A 17 -14.78 21.12 20.28
N LYS A 18 -15.97 20.85 20.81
CA LYS A 18 -17.02 21.87 21.03
C LYS A 18 -16.57 23.11 21.84
N LYS A 19 -15.55 22.97 22.68
CA LYS A 19 -14.98 24.05 23.49
C LYS A 19 -13.80 24.77 22.81
N GLY A 20 -13.43 24.38 21.58
CA GLY A 20 -12.31 24.95 20.86
C GLY A 20 -10.94 24.36 21.24
N LYS A 21 -10.90 23.31 22.07
CA LYS A 21 -9.64 22.63 22.40
C LYS A 21 -9.23 21.73 21.22
N PRO A 22 -7.98 21.79 20.75
CA PRO A 22 -7.47 20.84 19.75
C PRO A 22 -7.58 19.40 20.25
N GLU A 23 -7.95 18.51 19.34
CA GLU A 23 -7.94 17.07 19.48
C GLU A 23 -7.09 16.48 18.34
N VAL A 24 -6.51 15.31 18.58
CA VAL A 24 -5.64 14.62 17.62
C VAL A 24 -5.98 13.13 17.57
N ALA A 25 -5.78 12.52 16.41
CA ALA A 25 -5.85 11.08 16.23
C ALA A 25 -4.96 10.65 15.06
N ILE A 26 -4.56 9.39 15.04
CA ILE A 26 -4.20 8.71 13.79
C ILE A 26 -5.49 8.19 13.19
N ALA A 27 -5.67 8.27 11.87
CA ALA A 27 -6.82 7.69 11.19
C ALA A 27 -6.37 6.69 10.12
N GLU A 28 -7.00 5.53 10.09
CA GLU A 28 -6.89 4.59 8.98
C GLU A 28 -8.15 4.64 8.13
N PHE A 29 -7.97 4.66 6.81
CA PHE A 29 -9.04 4.64 5.83
C PHE A 29 -8.86 3.41 4.95
N ILE A 30 -9.92 2.67 4.69
CA ILE A 30 -9.91 1.53 3.78
C ILE A 30 -10.83 1.86 2.61
N ILE A 31 -10.22 2.03 1.45
CA ILE A 31 -10.91 2.31 0.19
C ILE A 31 -10.95 1.00 -0.61
N PRO A 32 -12.12 0.46 -0.98
CA PRO A 32 -12.20 -0.75 -1.79
C PRO A 32 -11.52 -0.55 -3.14
N GLN A 33 -10.75 -1.52 -3.62
CA GLN A 33 -10.14 -1.46 -4.96
C GLN A 33 -11.20 -1.33 -6.06
N SER A 34 -12.41 -1.85 -5.83
CA SER A 34 -13.54 -1.72 -6.74
C SER A 34 -14.10 -0.29 -6.86
N SER A 35 -13.57 0.68 -6.11
CA SER A 35 -14.00 2.07 -6.20
C SER A 35 -13.69 2.64 -7.59
N PRO A 36 -14.64 3.34 -8.25
CA PRO A 36 -14.39 3.93 -9.57
C PRO A 36 -13.29 5.00 -9.56
N ASN A 37 -13.06 5.67 -8.42
CA ASN A 37 -12.10 6.76 -8.30
C ASN A 37 -11.08 6.50 -7.19
N LEU A 38 -9.80 6.74 -7.49
CA LEU A 38 -8.75 6.91 -6.49
C LEU A 38 -8.82 8.31 -5.88
N ILE A 39 -8.39 8.45 -4.62
CA ILE A 39 -8.27 9.74 -3.94
C ILE A 39 -6.81 10.21 -4.05
N GLU A 40 -6.57 11.38 -4.62
CA GLU A 40 -5.22 11.92 -4.80
C GLU A 40 -4.64 12.43 -3.47
N SER A 41 -3.42 11.99 -3.13
CA SER A 41 -2.79 12.18 -1.81
C SER A 41 -2.68 13.65 -1.37
N LYS A 42 -2.30 14.57 -2.26
CA LYS A 42 -2.15 16.00 -1.91
C LYS A 42 -3.52 16.63 -1.62
N SER A 43 -4.53 16.37 -2.44
CA SER A 43 -5.90 16.83 -2.21
C SER A 43 -6.46 16.26 -0.90
N PHE A 44 -6.17 15.00 -0.59
CA PHE A 44 -6.62 14.37 0.64
C PHE A 44 -5.97 15.02 1.87
N LYS A 45 -4.68 15.31 1.80
CA LYS A 45 -3.98 16.09 2.84
C LYS A 45 -4.64 17.43 3.09
N LEU A 46 -4.91 18.19 2.02
CA LEU A 46 -5.54 19.51 2.13
C LEU A 46 -6.95 19.43 2.72
N TYR A 47 -7.72 18.42 2.32
CA TYR A 47 -9.03 18.13 2.90
C TYR A 47 -8.94 17.86 4.40
N LEU A 48 -8.03 16.97 4.85
CA LEU A 48 -7.86 16.69 6.28
C LEU A 48 -7.40 17.94 7.05
N ASN A 49 -6.47 18.71 6.50
CA ASN A 49 -6.00 19.96 7.12
C ASN A 49 -7.09 21.02 7.25
N SER A 50 -8.14 20.98 6.42
CA SER A 50 -9.26 21.91 6.54
C SER A 50 -10.00 21.78 7.88
N PHE A 51 -9.92 20.61 8.55
CA PHE A 51 -10.54 20.37 9.83
C PHE A 51 -9.79 20.96 11.02
N ASN A 52 -8.53 21.36 10.86
CA ASN A 52 -7.67 21.81 11.96
C ASN A 52 -8.28 22.94 12.80
N GLN A 53 -9.08 23.82 12.17
CA GLN A 53 -9.78 24.93 12.83
C GLN A 53 -11.30 24.76 12.91
N ILE A 54 -11.82 23.59 12.55
CA ILE A 54 -13.26 23.29 12.57
C ILE A 54 -13.65 22.67 13.90
N LYS A 55 -14.73 23.20 14.51
CA LYS A 55 -15.31 22.65 15.73
C LYS A 55 -16.28 21.52 15.43
N PHE A 56 -16.08 20.38 16.08
CA PHE A 56 -17.01 19.26 16.08
C PHE A 56 -17.60 19.03 17.47
N ASN A 57 -18.91 18.73 17.51
CA ASN A 57 -19.62 18.43 18.75
C ASN A 57 -19.17 17.10 19.36
N SER A 58 -18.74 16.14 18.52
CA SER A 58 -18.23 14.83 18.93
C SER A 58 -17.31 14.22 17.86
N LYS A 59 -16.58 13.16 18.21
CA LYS A 59 -15.70 12.43 17.27
C LYS A 59 -16.52 11.72 16.19
N GLU A 60 -17.70 11.24 16.54
CA GLU A 60 -18.64 10.55 15.65
C GLU A 60 -19.15 11.49 14.55
N MET A 61 -19.33 12.78 14.85
CA MET A 61 -19.73 13.77 13.84
C MET A 61 -18.63 13.97 12.79
N LEU A 62 -17.36 14.09 13.22
CA LEU A 62 -16.23 14.13 12.29
C LEU A 62 -16.13 12.84 11.47
N LEU A 63 -16.27 11.68 12.11
CA LEU A 63 -16.27 10.38 11.45
C LEU A 63 -17.31 10.31 10.32
N ASN A 64 -18.55 10.74 10.61
CA ASN A 64 -19.64 10.76 9.63
C ASN A 64 -19.36 11.69 8.45
N VAL A 65 -18.76 12.87 8.70
CA VAL A 65 -18.37 13.81 7.63
C VAL A 65 -17.31 13.16 6.74
N LEU A 66 -16.23 12.65 7.32
CA LEU A 66 -15.17 11.97 6.59
C LEU A 66 -15.70 10.79 5.77
N GLN A 67 -16.55 9.94 6.37
CA GLN A 67 -17.13 8.79 5.68
C GLN A 67 -18.00 9.21 4.50
N ASN A 68 -18.87 10.21 4.68
CA ASN A 68 -19.76 10.68 3.63
C ASN A 68 -18.99 11.30 2.47
N ASP A 69 -18.04 12.19 2.76
CA ASP A 69 -17.29 12.92 1.73
C ASP A 69 -16.39 11.97 0.93
N LEU A 70 -15.67 11.07 1.61
CA LEU A 70 -14.77 10.14 0.96
C LEU A 70 -15.54 9.06 0.20
N THR A 71 -16.69 8.60 0.69
CA THR A 71 -17.57 7.66 -0.04
C THR A 71 -18.12 8.29 -1.32
N LYS A 72 -18.53 9.57 -1.27
CA LYS A 72 -18.97 10.29 -2.46
C LYS A 72 -17.83 10.49 -3.46
N THR A 73 -16.63 10.78 -2.97
CA THR A 73 -15.45 11.04 -3.81
C THR A 73 -14.95 9.75 -4.50
N SER A 74 -14.79 8.67 -3.74
CA SER A 74 -14.32 7.39 -4.28
C SER A 74 -15.39 6.65 -5.10
N GLY A 75 -16.68 6.95 -4.83
CA GLY A 75 -17.81 6.21 -5.38
C GLY A 75 -18.04 4.84 -4.71
N SER A 76 -17.45 4.60 -3.54
CA SER A 76 -17.61 3.35 -2.78
C SER A 76 -17.47 3.56 -1.27
N PRO A 77 -18.13 2.74 -0.42
CA PRO A 77 -18.09 2.92 1.03
C PRO A 77 -16.67 2.87 1.59
N VAL A 78 -16.22 3.98 2.18
CA VAL A 78 -14.90 4.08 2.83
C VAL A 78 -15.03 3.75 4.31
N LYS A 79 -14.28 2.75 4.79
CA LYS A 79 -14.23 2.42 6.22
C LYS A 79 -13.16 3.28 6.88
N ILE A 80 -13.45 3.80 8.08
CA ILE A 80 -12.53 4.68 8.80
C ILE A 80 -12.41 4.20 10.25
N ARG A 81 -11.18 4.16 10.75
CA ARG A 81 -10.87 3.85 12.14
C ARG A 81 -9.96 4.91 12.73
N PHE A 82 -10.39 5.52 13.84
CA PHE A 82 -9.52 6.38 14.63
C PHE A 82 -8.71 5.56 15.62
N ILE A 83 -7.44 5.92 15.75
CA ILE A 83 -6.44 5.27 16.58
C ILE A 83 -5.90 6.34 17.54
N PRO A 84 -6.03 6.15 18.86
CA PRO A 84 -5.45 7.04 19.84
C PRO A 84 -3.92 7.16 19.67
N VAL A 85 -3.40 8.38 19.79
CA VAL A 85 -1.96 8.65 19.61
C VAL A 85 -1.10 8.07 20.72
N ASP A 86 -1.69 7.84 21.88
CA ASP A 86 -1.10 7.22 23.08
C ASP A 86 -1.18 5.69 23.07
N GLN A 87 -1.85 5.09 22.08
CA GLN A 87 -1.90 3.64 21.95
C GLN A 87 -0.51 3.10 21.52
N PRO A 88 0.12 2.21 22.31
CA PRO A 88 1.41 1.63 21.95
C PRO A 88 1.30 0.89 20.61
N LYS A 89 2.08 1.33 19.62
CA LYS A 89 2.17 0.66 18.32
C LYS A 89 3.31 -0.36 18.39
N LYS A 90 2.98 -1.65 18.35
CA LYS A 90 3.99 -2.67 18.06
C LYS A 90 4.41 -2.52 16.59
N LEU A 91 5.71 -2.44 16.34
CA LEU A 91 6.23 -2.66 15.00
C LEU A 91 5.90 -4.10 14.63
N ASN A 92 5.23 -4.28 13.51
CA ASN A 92 5.03 -5.62 12.99
C ASN A 92 6.25 -5.99 12.17
N VAL A 93 7.05 -6.90 12.70
CA VAL A 93 7.82 -7.80 11.83
C VAL A 93 6.85 -8.91 11.48
N VAL A 94 6.46 -8.99 10.22
CA VAL A 94 5.58 -10.07 9.78
C VAL A 94 6.43 -11.34 9.83
N PRO A 95 6.09 -12.32 10.69
CA PRO A 95 6.84 -13.56 10.75
C PRO A 95 6.74 -14.29 9.40
N ASP A 96 7.72 -15.14 9.11
CA ASP A 96 7.71 -16.13 8.04
C ASP A 96 7.81 -15.62 6.58
N PHE A 97 8.19 -14.36 6.36
CA PHE A 97 8.57 -13.89 5.03
C PHE A 97 10.07 -14.06 4.75
N PHE A 98 10.39 -14.70 3.63
CA PHE A 98 11.75 -14.74 3.10
C PHE A 98 12.07 -13.43 2.37
N CYS A 99 13.05 -12.68 2.88
CA CYS A 99 13.48 -11.44 2.26
C CYS A 99 14.44 -11.74 1.11
N ILE A 100 13.99 -11.52 -0.12
CA ILE A 100 14.81 -11.81 -1.32
C ILE A 100 15.92 -10.77 -1.52
N ASP A 101 15.93 -9.67 -0.77
CA ASP A 101 16.98 -8.64 -0.84
C ASP A 101 18.36 -9.15 -0.41
N ILE A 102 18.45 -10.33 0.22
CA ILE A 102 19.72 -10.95 0.62
C ILE A 102 20.54 -11.49 -0.56
N LEU A 103 19.92 -11.61 -1.74
CA LEU A 103 20.55 -12.18 -2.92
C LEU A 103 21.60 -11.23 -3.49
N ASP A 104 22.78 -11.77 -3.79
CA ASP A 104 23.87 -11.02 -4.43
C ASP A 104 23.72 -11.11 -5.95
N ILE A 105 23.12 -10.06 -6.54
CA ILE A 105 22.83 -10.02 -7.98
C ILE A 105 23.40 -8.76 -8.65
N HIS A 106 23.77 -8.89 -9.92
CA HIS A 106 24.20 -7.77 -10.74
C HIS A 106 23.02 -7.05 -11.42
N ILE A 107 22.91 -5.74 -11.24
CA ILE A 107 21.90 -4.88 -11.86
C ILE A 107 22.55 -3.84 -12.77
N SER A 108 22.16 -3.81 -14.05
CA SER A 108 22.64 -2.83 -15.04
C SER A 108 21.56 -1.88 -15.57
N GLN A 109 20.29 -2.13 -15.25
CA GLN A 109 19.14 -1.36 -15.73
C GLN A 109 18.13 -1.12 -14.62
N TYR A 110 17.48 0.04 -14.65
CA TYR A 110 16.57 0.53 -13.61
C TYR A 110 15.24 1.06 -14.17
N ASN A 111 14.97 0.75 -15.44
CA ASN A 111 13.71 1.04 -16.10
C ASN A 111 12.82 -0.19 -16.02
N TYR A 112 11.51 0.03 -15.91
CA TYR A 112 10.52 -1.04 -15.82
C TYR A 112 10.65 -2.02 -16.98
N GLU A 113 10.69 -3.32 -16.66
CA GLU A 113 10.83 -4.41 -17.63
C GLU A 113 10.13 -5.67 -17.10
N GLU A 114 8.89 -5.88 -17.52
CA GLU A 114 8.09 -7.08 -17.18
C GLU A 114 8.65 -8.36 -17.82
N GLY A 115 9.37 -8.24 -18.94
CA GLY A 115 9.95 -9.35 -19.68
C GLY A 115 10.93 -10.18 -18.87
N TYR A 116 11.48 -9.65 -17.77
CA TYR A 116 12.27 -10.43 -16.82
C TYR A 116 11.52 -11.64 -16.29
N LEU A 117 10.20 -11.55 -16.06
CA LEU A 117 9.42 -12.66 -15.49
C LEU A 117 9.15 -13.78 -16.50
N LYS A 118 9.41 -13.59 -17.80
CA LYS A 118 9.15 -14.60 -18.83
C LYS A 118 10.09 -15.81 -18.64
N GLY A 119 9.50 -16.98 -18.41
CA GLY A 119 10.27 -18.21 -18.18
C GLY A 119 11.02 -18.21 -16.84
N SER A 120 10.59 -17.37 -15.89
CA SER A 120 11.18 -17.29 -14.55
C SER A 120 10.75 -18.40 -13.60
N ILE A 121 9.86 -19.29 -14.03
CA ILE A 121 9.30 -20.35 -13.19
C ILE A 121 10.05 -21.68 -13.36
N SER A 122 10.14 -22.45 -12.27
CA SER A 122 10.58 -23.85 -12.27
C SER A 122 9.40 -24.81 -12.42
N ASN A 123 9.65 -26.12 -12.42
CA ASN A 123 8.60 -27.14 -12.41
C ASN A 123 8.14 -27.54 -10.99
N GLU A 124 8.70 -26.93 -9.95
CA GLU A 124 8.34 -27.20 -8.55
C GLU A 124 7.11 -26.38 -8.15
N ILE A 125 6.13 -27.02 -7.51
CA ILE A 125 4.93 -26.34 -7.00
C ILE A 125 5.15 -26.02 -5.52
N VAL A 126 5.05 -24.74 -5.17
CA VAL A 126 5.35 -24.22 -3.83
C VAL A 126 4.22 -23.32 -3.33
N THR A 127 4.27 -23.02 -2.04
CA THR A 127 3.60 -21.85 -1.46
C THR A 127 4.66 -21.04 -0.73
N GLU A 128 4.92 -19.82 -1.20
CA GLU A 128 5.99 -18.97 -0.67
C GLU A 128 5.44 -17.63 -0.16
N PHE A 129 6.13 -17.12 0.84
CA PHE A 129 5.92 -15.81 1.44
C PHE A 129 7.21 -15.01 1.23
N LEU A 130 7.22 -14.14 0.23
CA LEU A 130 8.41 -13.38 -0.18
C LEU A 130 8.23 -11.91 0.14
N CYS A 131 9.29 -11.24 0.57
CA CYS A 131 9.27 -9.79 0.74
C CYS A 131 10.52 -9.12 0.16
N SER A 132 10.35 -7.87 -0.25
CA SER A 132 11.45 -6.98 -0.61
C SER A 132 11.21 -5.60 -0.02
N HIS A 133 12.26 -5.00 0.52
CA HIS A 133 12.31 -3.64 1.03
C HIS A 133 12.92 -2.66 0.01
N LEU A 134 13.28 -3.14 -1.17
CA LEU A 134 13.93 -2.37 -2.24
C LEU A 134 12.95 -1.75 -3.24
N LEU A 135 11.63 -1.94 -3.06
CA LEU A 135 10.63 -1.33 -3.92
C LEU A 135 10.74 0.20 -3.84
N LYS A 136 11.05 0.80 -4.99
CA LYS A 136 11.08 2.25 -5.18
C LYS A 136 10.49 2.56 -6.55
N SER A 137 9.66 3.60 -6.63
CA SER A 137 9.17 4.18 -7.87
C SER A 137 9.28 5.71 -7.81
N ASN A 138 8.75 6.43 -8.79
CA ASN A 138 8.66 7.88 -8.80
C ASN A 138 7.19 8.31 -8.86
N CYS A 139 6.84 9.30 -8.05
CA CYS A 139 5.49 9.85 -8.04
C CYS A 139 5.19 10.48 -9.41
N LEU A 140 4.08 10.07 -10.03
CA LEU A 140 3.62 10.54 -11.35
C LEU A 140 3.54 12.08 -11.45
N VAL A 141 3.15 12.75 -10.35
CA VAL A 141 2.90 14.20 -10.32
C VAL A 141 4.15 15.01 -9.98
N THR A 142 4.94 14.55 -9.01
CA THR A 142 6.04 15.35 -8.44
C THR A 142 7.43 14.87 -8.86
N ASN A 143 7.53 13.69 -9.47
CA ASN A 143 8.79 13.00 -9.80
C ASN A 143 9.70 12.69 -8.60
N GLN A 144 9.26 12.96 -7.38
CA GLN A 144 9.99 12.60 -6.16
C GLN A 144 9.94 11.07 -5.96
N PRO A 145 10.91 10.50 -5.22
CA PRO A 145 11.00 9.06 -4.99
C PRO A 145 9.94 8.55 -4.01
N ASP A 146 9.28 7.45 -4.38
CA ASP A 146 8.39 6.69 -3.51
C ASP A 146 9.12 5.45 -3.00
N TRP A 147 9.06 5.21 -1.70
CA TRP A 147 9.74 4.08 -1.06
C TRP A 147 8.71 3.15 -0.46
N GLY A 148 8.90 1.85 -0.67
CA GLY A 148 7.99 0.85 -0.14
C GLY A 148 8.67 -0.47 0.18
N SER A 149 7.97 -1.25 0.98
CA SER A 149 8.20 -2.70 1.08
C SER A 149 7.06 -3.41 0.37
N VAL A 150 7.34 -4.48 -0.37
CA VAL A 150 6.34 -5.33 -1.01
C VAL A 150 6.39 -6.73 -0.43
N TYR A 151 5.22 -7.31 -0.25
CA TYR A 151 4.99 -8.64 0.28
C TYR A 151 4.19 -9.41 -0.76
N ILE A 152 4.72 -10.55 -1.17
CA ILE A 152 4.17 -11.41 -2.22
C ILE A 152 3.92 -12.76 -1.58
N ILE A 153 2.65 -13.19 -1.59
CA ILE A 153 2.25 -14.52 -1.14
C ILE A 153 1.67 -15.22 -2.36
N TYR A 154 2.18 -16.39 -2.71
CA TYR A 154 1.66 -17.12 -3.86
C TYR A 154 1.70 -18.62 -3.67
N SER A 155 0.83 -19.31 -4.41
CA SER A 155 0.89 -20.76 -4.62
C SER A 155 0.95 -21.02 -6.13
N GLY A 156 1.83 -21.91 -6.56
CA GLY A 156 2.03 -22.23 -7.98
C GLY A 156 3.46 -22.68 -8.26
N PHE A 157 3.88 -22.61 -9.52
CA PHE A 157 5.25 -22.89 -9.90
C PHE A 157 6.23 -21.91 -9.24
N GLN A 158 7.33 -22.41 -8.70
CA GLN A 158 8.30 -21.60 -7.98
C GLN A 158 8.92 -20.55 -8.91
N ILE A 159 8.84 -19.29 -8.50
CA ILE A 159 9.41 -18.15 -9.20
C ILE A 159 10.89 -18.03 -8.82
N ASN A 160 11.77 -17.86 -9.79
CA ASN A 160 13.18 -17.58 -9.55
C ASN A 160 13.34 -16.25 -8.80
N HIS A 161 13.88 -16.31 -7.57
CA HIS A 161 13.95 -15.16 -6.67
C HIS A 161 14.89 -14.05 -7.16
N GLU A 162 15.99 -14.39 -7.84
CA GLU A 162 16.90 -13.38 -8.42
C GLU A 162 16.22 -12.58 -9.53
N ILE A 163 15.47 -13.27 -10.39
CA ILE A 163 14.70 -12.65 -11.46
C ILE A 163 13.57 -11.79 -10.89
N LEU A 164 12.84 -12.28 -9.87
CA LEU A 164 11.81 -11.51 -9.19
C LEU A 164 12.39 -10.25 -8.55
N LEU A 165 13.54 -10.35 -7.89
CA LEU A 165 14.21 -9.20 -7.30
C LEU A 165 14.62 -8.18 -8.38
N LYS A 166 15.19 -8.64 -9.49
CA LYS A 166 15.54 -7.80 -10.64
C LYS A 166 14.32 -7.08 -11.23
N TYR A 167 13.19 -7.79 -11.36
CA TYR A 167 11.91 -7.22 -11.78
C TYR A 167 11.42 -6.13 -10.82
N LEU A 168 11.45 -6.36 -9.50
CA LEU A 168 11.05 -5.35 -8.51
C LEU A 168 11.97 -4.11 -8.54
N ILE A 169 13.28 -4.30 -8.72
CA ILE A 169 14.24 -3.20 -8.86
C ILE A 169 14.02 -2.41 -10.15
N SER A 170 13.45 -3.00 -11.20
CA SER A 170 13.15 -2.31 -12.46
C SER A 170 12.16 -1.15 -12.28
N PHE A 171 11.34 -1.15 -11.23
CA PHE A 171 10.43 -0.04 -10.90
C PHE A 171 11.15 1.24 -10.46
N ARG A 172 12.47 1.19 -10.19
CA ARG A 172 13.24 2.27 -9.56
C ARG A 172 13.06 3.63 -10.24
N ASN A 173 12.99 3.67 -11.57
CA ASN A 173 12.73 4.91 -12.33
C ASN A 173 11.30 5.02 -12.87
N HIS A 174 10.47 4.00 -12.67
CA HIS A 174 9.11 3.95 -13.16
C HIS A 174 8.21 4.99 -12.47
N LYS A 175 7.31 5.61 -13.24
CA LYS A 175 6.36 6.61 -12.75
C LYS A 175 4.99 6.00 -12.59
N ALA A 176 4.51 5.89 -11.36
CA ALA A 176 3.21 5.31 -11.07
C ALA A 176 2.60 5.90 -9.79
N PHE A 177 1.28 5.79 -9.65
CA PHE A 177 0.66 5.84 -8.33
C PHE A 177 0.97 4.53 -7.58
N HIS A 178 0.87 4.55 -6.25
CA HIS A 178 1.23 3.39 -5.45
C HIS A 178 0.32 2.21 -5.77
N GLU A 179 -0.97 2.50 -5.92
CA GLU A 179 -2.05 1.58 -6.29
C GLU A 179 -1.77 0.92 -7.64
N GLN A 180 -1.47 1.73 -8.65
CA GLN A 180 -1.12 1.24 -10.00
C GLN A 180 0.14 0.38 -9.98
N CYS A 181 1.17 0.79 -9.24
CA CYS A 181 2.40 0.01 -9.11
C CYS A 181 2.12 -1.40 -8.57
N VAL A 182 1.25 -1.53 -7.57
CA VAL A 182 0.87 -2.84 -7.01
C VAL A 182 -0.01 -3.65 -7.97
N GLU A 183 -0.91 -3.00 -8.71
CA GLU A 183 -1.74 -3.64 -9.73
C GLU A 183 -0.91 -4.17 -10.90
N THR A 184 0.13 -3.44 -11.31
CA THR A 184 1.12 -3.90 -12.30
C THR A 184 1.87 -5.13 -11.76
N ILE A 185 2.43 -5.06 -10.55
CA ILE A 185 3.13 -6.21 -9.94
C ILE A 185 2.24 -7.45 -9.87
N PHE A 186 0.99 -7.28 -9.45
CA PHE A 186 0.03 -8.37 -9.42
C PHE A 186 -0.20 -8.96 -10.82
N SER A 187 -0.47 -8.09 -11.80
CA SER A 187 -0.84 -8.52 -13.15
C SER A 187 0.31 -9.22 -13.86
N ASP A 188 1.53 -8.69 -13.75
CA ASP A 188 2.71 -9.26 -14.41
C ASP A 188 3.07 -10.62 -13.84
N ILE A 189 3.07 -10.76 -12.49
CA ILE A 189 3.33 -12.04 -11.84
C ILE A 189 2.22 -13.04 -12.21
N LYS A 190 0.95 -12.64 -12.17
CA LYS A 190 -0.15 -13.54 -12.52
C LYS A 190 -0.07 -13.99 -13.97
N TYR A 191 0.30 -13.10 -14.89
CA TYR A 191 0.40 -13.39 -16.32
C TYR A 191 1.62 -14.27 -16.65
N HIS A 192 2.81 -13.88 -16.20
CA HIS A 192 4.07 -14.55 -16.57
C HIS A 192 4.36 -15.80 -15.74
N CYS A 193 3.99 -15.81 -14.46
CA CYS A 193 4.28 -16.93 -13.55
C CYS A 193 3.09 -17.88 -13.38
N GLN A 194 1.91 -17.53 -13.93
CA GLN A 194 0.71 -18.38 -13.94
C GLN A 194 0.35 -18.95 -12.55
N THR A 195 0.54 -18.15 -11.49
CA THR A 195 0.29 -18.57 -10.12
C THR A 195 -1.15 -19.03 -9.95
N GLU A 196 -1.41 -20.05 -9.14
CA GLU A 196 -2.77 -20.47 -8.80
C GLU A 196 -3.43 -19.41 -7.92
N LYS A 197 -2.72 -18.98 -6.87
CA LYS A 197 -3.11 -17.95 -5.92
C LYS A 197 -2.03 -16.90 -5.83
N LEU A 198 -2.41 -15.63 -5.71
CA LEU A 198 -1.50 -14.51 -5.57
C LEU A 198 -2.10 -13.46 -4.64
N THR A 199 -1.25 -12.93 -3.78
CA THR A 199 -1.46 -11.71 -3.02
C THR A 199 -0.23 -10.84 -3.16
N VAL A 200 -0.43 -9.58 -3.55
CA VAL A 200 0.60 -8.54 -3.55
C VAL A 200 0.14 -7.43 -2.63
N PHE A 201 0.98 -7.11 -1.64
CA PHE A 201 0.71 -6.06 -0.68
C PHE A 201 1.93 -5.16 -0.55
N ALA A 202 1.79 -3.88 -0.90
CA ALA A 202 2.85 -2.91 -0.69
C ALA A 202 2.54 -1.98 0.48
N ARG A 203 3.59 -1.59 1.20
CA ARG A 203 3.56 -0.67 2.33
C ARG A 203 4.53 0.47 2.07
N TYR A 204 4.00 1.60 1.61
CA TYR A 204 4.80 2.77 1.26
C TYR A 204 5.06 3.68 2.45
N THR A 205 6.17 4.41 2.40
CA THR A 205 6.47 5.49 3.34
C THR A 205 5.53 6.66 3.14
N ARG A 206 5.21 7.39 4.21
CA ARG A 206 4.32 8.54 4.11
C ARG A 206 4.88 9.69 3.27
N ARG A 207 3.99 10.46 2.66
CA ARG A 207 4.24 11.79 2.10
C ARG A 207 3.26 12.79 2.69
N GLY A 208 3.78 13.88 3.24
CA GLY A 208 2.95 14.94 3.80
C GLY A 208 1.94 14.46 4.84
N GLY A 209 2.33 13.51 5.70
CA GLY A 209 1.48 13.01 6.78
C GLY A 209 0.57 11.83 6.40
N LEU A 210 0.58 11.37 5.15
CA LEU A 210 -0.26 10.27 4.64
C LEU A 210 0.59 9.14 4.04
N ASP A 211 0.32 7.89 4.42
CA ASP A 211 0.81 6.72 3.68
C ASP A 211 -0.32 6.00 2.94
N ILE A 212 0.05 5.20 1.92
CA ILE A 212 -0.86 4.39 1.11
C ILE A 212 -0.30 2.96 1.07
N ASN A 213 -1.16 1.98 1.31
CA ASN A 213 -0.77 0.58 1.38
C ASN A 213 -1.75 -0.25 0.53
N PRO A 214 -1.51 -0.36 -0.78
CA PRO A 214 -2.38 -1.09 -1.70
C PRO A 214 -2.22 -2.59 -1.52
N PHE A 215 -3.35 -3.28 -1.34
CA PHE A 215 -3.46 -4.73 -1.24
C PHE A 215 -4.27 -5.26 -2.44
N ARG A 216 -3.73 -6.26 -3.15
CA ARG A 216 -4.38 -6.93 -4.29
C ARG A 216 -4.24 -8.44 -4.13
N SER A 217 -5.34 -9.18 -4.24
CA SER A 217 -5.35 -10.64 -4.03
C SER A 217 -6.45 -11.32 -4.85
N ASP A 218 -6.20 -12.54 -5.33
CA ASP A 218 -7.23 -13.44 -5.84
C ASP A 218 -7.56 -14.61 -4.88
N SER A 219 -7.01 -14.55 -3.67
CA SER A 219 -7.22 -15.52 -2.59
C SER A 219 -7.68 -14.85 -1.29
N ASP A 220 -8.21 -15.65 -0.36
CA ASP A 220 -8.74 -15.21 0.93
C ASP A 220 -7.64 -14.96 2.00
N ASN A 221 -6.43 -14.60 1.57
CA ASN A 221 -5.31 -14.35 2.49
C ASN A 221 -5.60 -13.19 3.45
N GLN A 222 -5.21 -13.38 4.71
CA GLN A 222 -5.33 -12.34 5.73
C GLN A 222 -4.26 -11.27 5.56
N VAL A 223 -4.63 -10.04 5.89
CA VAL A 223 -3.73 -8.89 5.89
C VAL A 223 -3.12 -8.74 7.27
N PHE A 224 -1.79 -8.66 7.35
CA PHE A 224 -1.15 -8.25 8.60
C PHE A 224 -1.36 -6.75 8.82
N ILE A 225 -1.92 -6.41 9.98
CA ILE A 225 -2.29 -5.03 10.32
C ILE A 225 -1.24 -4.44 11.25
N GLY A 226 -0.48 -3.45 10.79
CA GLY A 226 0.47 -2.70 11.60
C GLY A 226 1.46 -1.90 10.74
N ARG A 227 2.21 -1.01 11.40
CA ARG A 227 3.18 -0.13 10.75
C ARG A 227 4.52 -0.85 10.61
N MET A 228 5.12 -0.75 9.42
CA MET A 228 6.49 -1.20 9.14
C MET A 228 7.51 -0.14 9.58
N PRO A 229 8.79 -0.51 9.84
CA PRO A 229 9.77 0.40 10.42
C PRO A 229 9.97 1.74 9.69
N ARG A 230 9.82 1.77 8.36
CA ARG A 230 10.06 2.98 7.54
C ARG A 230 8.84 3.85 7.28
N GLN A 231 7.63 3.40 7.62
CA GLN A 231 6.38 4.11 7.29
C GLN A 231 6.22 5.44 8.01
#